data_AF-A0A6M3J283-F1
#
_entry.id   AF-A0A6M3J283-F1
#
_cell.length_a   1.000
_cell.length_b   1.000
_cell.length_c   1.000
_cell.angle_alpha   90.00
_cell.angle_beta   90.00
_cell.angle_gamma   90.00
#
_symmetry.space_group_name_H-M   'P 1'
#
loop_
_entity.id
_entity.type
_entity.pdbx_description
1 polymer ?
#
loop_
_entity_poly.entity_id
_entity_poly.type
_entity_poly.pdbx_seq_one_letter_code
_entity_poly.pdbx_strand_id
1 'polypeptide(L)'
;MSLEERTGTRDLLYSGWHRPSSISRYVSKLDASLLGMIDLDAIEVCTFCKEPLALIETKSSFARERVMTYTAALGRRARVPVFLVVYTPTPTGDDIASFLIQRHGSTETWTATPAEYATWLLKLRSDHSSQCSRMNPRLKARLAAHTTPLDGSSLASCPEMDNCPIYEDRGGTCSGCQHLRKAHP
;
A
#
# COMPACT_ATOMS: atom_id res chain seq x y z
N MET A 1 -11.19 13.37 0.89
CA MET A 1 -10.43 14.38 0.13
C MET A 1 -11.43 15.37 -0.41
N SER A 2 -11.18 16.67 -0.29
CA SER A 2 -12.04 17.67 -0.94
C SER A 2 -11.98 17.43 -2.45
N LEU A 3 -13.13 17.16 -3.07
CA LEU A 3 -13.23 16.94 -4.52
C LEU A 3 -12.91 18.22 -5.30
N GLU A 4 -13.11 19.36 -4.67
CA GLU A 4 -12.90 20.69 -5.22
C GLU A 4 -12.32 21.58 -4.13
N GLU A 5 -11.45 22.51 -4.51
CA GLU A 5 -11.18 23.66 -3.65
C GLU A 5 -12.46 24.46 -3.49
N ARG A 6 -12.93 24.58 -2.25
CA ARG A 6 -14.20 25.24 -1.92
C ARG A 6 -14.30 26.67 -2.45
N THR A 7 -13.16 27.33 -2.68
CA THR A 7 -13.03 28.70 -3.17
C THR A 7 -12.53 28.80 -4.61
N GLY A 8 -12.29 27.66 -5.29
CA GLY A 8 -11.61 27.62 -6.59
C GLY A 8 -10.17 28.16 -6.58
N THR A 9 -9.62 28.40 -5.38
CA THR A 9 -8.25 28.90 -5.19
C THR A 9 -7.57 28.13 -4.08
N ARG A 10 -6.33 27.71 -4.31
CA ARG A 10 -5.57 26.91 -3.36
C ARG A 10 -5.16 27.75 -2.18
N ASP A 11 -5.83 27.54 -1.05
CA ASP A 11 -5.42 28.17 0.18
C ASP A 11 -4.14 27.49 0.70
N LEU A 12 -3.01 28.17 0.46
CA LEU A 12 -1.70 27.76 0.96
C LEU A 12 -1.39 28.38 2.33
N LEU A 13 -2.34 29.07 2.97
CA LEU A 13 -2.10 29.79 4.23
C LEU A 13 -1.57 28.86 5.30
N TYR A 14 -2.21 27.70 5.50
CA TYR A 14 -1.72 26.73 6.48
C TYR A 14 -0.37 26.13 6.07
N SER A 15 -0.21 25.76 4.79
CA SER A 15 1.03 25.20 4.23
C SER A 15 2.22 26.16 4.32
N GLY A 16 1.97 27.47 4.33
CA GLY A 16 2.98 28.49 4.60
C GLY A 16 3.19 28.69 6.11
N TRP A 17 2.10 28.72 6.87
CA TRP A 17 2.11 29.06 8.29
C TRP A 17 2.92 28.08 9.14
N HIS A 18 2.79 26.78 8.87
CA HIS A 18 3.43 25.74 9.66
C HIS A 18 4.94 25.58 9.35
N ARG A 19 5.52 26.39 8.44
CA ARG A 19 6.97 26.33 8.17
C ARG A 19 7.78 27.04 9.27
N PRO A 20 9.02 26.64 9.54
CA PRO A 20 9.86 27.26 10.57
C PRO A 20 9.98 28.78 10.43
N SER A 21 10.04 29.30 9.20
CA SER A 21 10.09 30.74 8.93
C SER A 21 8.88 31.49 9.48
N SER A 22 7.67 30.97 9.31
CA SER A 22 6.45 31.58 9.84
C SER A 22 6.32 31.39 11.35
N ILE A 23 6.65 30.20 11.86
CA ILE A 23 6.56 29.87 13.30
C ILE A 23 7.52 30.73 14.15
N SER A 24 8.69 31.08 13.59
CA SER A 24 9.70 31.91 14.29
C SER A 24 9.24 33.33 14.66
N ARG A 25 8.04 33.74 14.25
CA ARG A 25 7.37 34.96 14.73
C ARG A 25 6.86 34.84 16.16
N TYR A 26 6.65 33.61 16.64
CA TYR A 26 6.01 33.31 17.94
C TYR A 26 6.91 32.57 18.92
N VAL A 27 7.95 31.89 18.44
CA VAL A 27 8.96 31.19 19.25
C VAL A 27 10.36 31.50 18.72
N SER A 28 11.41 31.12 19.45
CA SER A 28 12.78 31.36 18.99
C SER A 28 13.04 30.64 17.66
N LYS A 29 13.96 31.17 16.84
CA LYS A 29 14.36 30.52 15.57
C LYS A 29 14.88 29.10 15.78
N LEU A 30 15.55 28.86 16.92
CA LEU A 30 16.04 27.55 17.29
C LEU A 30 14.87 26.61 17.60
N ASP A 31 13.91 27.04 18.42
CA ASP A 31 12.75 26.20 18.74
C ASP A 31 11.90 25.90 17.49
N ALA A 32 11.72 26.89 16.61
CA ALA A 32 11.00 26.70 15.36
C ALA A 32 11.68 25.68 14.42
N SER A 33 13.01 25.58 14.43
CA SER A 33 13.73 24.62 13.59
C SER A 33 13.71 23.19 14.13
N LEU A 34 13.40 23.03 15.42
CA LEU A 34 13.21 21.71 16.06
C LEU A 34 11.84 21.09 15.74
N LEU A 35 10.90 21.86 15.18
CA LEU A 35 9.57 21.36 14.81
C LEU A 35 9.62 20.65 13.45
N GLY A 36 9.52 19.32 13.47
CA GLY A 36 9.36 18.49 12.28
C GLY A 36 7.89 18.27 11.93
N MET A 37 7.53 18.48 10.67
CA MET A 37 6.21 18.14 10.13
C MET A 37 6.34 17.37 8.83
N ILE A 38 5.34 16.53 8.58
CA ILE A 38 5.27 15.69 7.39
C ILE A 38 3.96 15.97 6.67
N ASP A 39 4.03 15.92 5.34
CA ASP A 39 2.86 15.85 4.49
C ASP A 39 2.69 14.38 4.09
N LEU A 40 1.49 13.85 4.28
CA LEU A 40 1.16 12.47 3.91
C LEU A 40 0.29 12.53 2.66
N ASP A 41 0.82 12.03 1.53
CA ASP A 41 0.14 12.15 0.25
C ASP A 41 -1.19 11.36 0.23
N ALA A 42 -1.17 10.12 0.73
CA ALA A 42 -2.38 9.31 0.84
C ALA A 42 -2.32 8.28 1.97
N ILE A 43 -3.49 7.98 2.51
CA ILE A 43 -3.74 6.85 3.41
C ILE A 43 -4.96 6.11 2.87
N GLU A 44 -4.80 4.82 2.54
CA GLU A 44 -5.96 3.97 2.33
C GLU A 44 -6.55 3.64 3.70
N VAL A 45 -7.85 3.90 3.86
CA VAL A 45 -8.59 3.58 5.08
C VAL A 45 -9.82 2.76 4.78
N CYS A 46 -10.15 1.84 5.69
CA CYS A 46 -11.45 1.20 5.69
C CYS A 46 -12.55 2.23 5.95
N THR A 47 -13.48 2.39 5.02
CA THR A 47 -14.54 3.40 5.12
C THR A 47 -15.54 3.11 6.25
N PHE A 48 -15.56 1.89 6.81
CA PHE A 48 -16.48 1.47 7.86
C PHE A 48 -15.88 1.62 9.27
N CYS A 49 -14.77 0.92 9.55
CA CYS A 49 -14.13 0.96 10.87
C CYS A 49 -13.09 2.09 11.01
N LYS A 50 -12.72 2.75 9.91
CA LYS A 50 -11.69 3.81 9.85
C LYS A 50 -10.27 3.31 10.16
N GLU A 51 -10.05 2.00 10.16
CA GLU A 51 -8.69 1.46 10.28
C GLU A 51 -7.85 1.81 9.04
N PRO A 52 -6.60 2.26 9.24
CA PRO A 52 -5.65 2.49 8.16
C PRO A 52 -5.15 1.17 7.59
N LEU A 53 -5.22 1.01 6.27
CA LEU A 53 -4.78 -0.22 5.60
C LEU A 53 -3.42 -0.05 4.91
N ALA A 54 -3.09 1.16 4.44
CA ALA A 54 -1.79 1.47 3.85
C ALA A 54 -1.46 2.97 3.95
N LEU A 55 -0.19 3.29 4.22
CA LEU A 55 0.36 4.63 4.02
C LEU A 55 1.03 4.69 2.65
N ILE A 56 0.75 5.73 1.87
CA ILE A 56 1.22 5.86 0.49
C ILE A 56 1.90 7.21 0.32
N GLU A 57 3.17 7.16 -0.07
CA GLU A 57 3.94 8.30 -0.57
C GLU A 57 3.94 8.24 -2.09
N THR A 58 3.69 9.37 -2.74
CA THR A 58 3.66 9.47 -4.19
C THR A 58 4.80 10.34 -4.68
N LYS A 59 5.39 9.97 -5.83
CA LYS A 59 6.30 10.87 -6.55
C LYS A 59 6.06 10.75 -8.05
N SER A 60 6.20 11.86 -8.77
CA SER A 60 6.29 11.81 -10.23
C SER A 60 7.57 11.09 -10.65
N SER A 61 7.53 10.35 -11.75
CA SER A 61 8.71 9.73 -12.36
C SER A 61 9.78 10.74 -12.80
N PHE A 62 9.42 12.02 -12.94
CA PHE A 62 10.34 13.12 -13.24
C PHE A 62 10.92 13.78 -11.99
N ALA A 63 10.40 13.47 -10.80
CA ALA A 63 10.87 14.04 -9.56
C ALA A 63 12.17 13.38 -9.10
N ARG A 64 12.93 14.11 -8.26
CA ARG A 64 14.12 13.57 -7.60
C ARG A 64 13.75 12.40 -6.69
N GLU A 65 14.74 11.56 -6.39
CA GLU A 65 14.58 10.44 -5.46
C GLU A 65 14.03 10.91 -4.10
N ARG A 66 13.04 10.17 -3.57
CA ARG A 66 12.35 10.53 -2.34
C ARG A 66 12.60 9.45 -1.30
N VAL A 67 13.05 9.87 -0.12
CA VAL A 67 13.25 8.96 1.01
C VAL A 67 12.02 9.01 1.92
N MET A 68 11.44 7.86 2.22
CA MET A 68 10.21 7.73 3.04
C MET A 68 10.47 7.71 4.55
N THR A 69 11.50 8.40 5.06
CA THR A 69 12.00 8.22 6.44
C THR A 69 10.91 8.36 7.50
N TYR A 70 10.14 9.45 7.45
CA TYR A 70 9.11 9.70 8.47
C TYR A 70 7.88 8.83 8.28
N THR A 71 7.42 8.64 7.04
CA THR A 71 6.24 7.80 6.73
C THR A 71 6.50 6.33 7.08
N ALA A 72 7.73 5.85 6.86
CA ALA A 72 8.19 4.54 7.32
C ALA A 72 8.20 4.42 8.86
N ALA A 73 8.67 5.46 9.56
CA ALA A 73 8.62 5.48 11.02
C ALA A 73 7.18 5.46 11.55
N LEU A 74 6.28 6.21 10.90
CA LEU A 74 4.86 6.23 11.22
C LEU A 74 4.21 4.87 10.98
N GLY A 75 4.40 4.27 9.80
CA GLY A 75 3.83 2.97 9.46
C GLY A 75 4.29 1.86 10.40
N ARG A 76 5.58 1.85 10.76
CA ARG A 76 6.11 0.92 11.77
C ARG A 76 5.46 1.08 13.14
N ARG A 77 5.22 2.31 13.60
CA ARG A 77 4.54 2.58 14.88
C ARG A 77 3.05 2.22 14.84
N ALA A 78 2.40 2.52 13.73
CA ALA A 78 0.98 2.21 13.50
C ALA A 78 0.73 0.75 13.13
N ARG A 79 1.78 -0.03 12.83
CA ARG A 79 1.71 -1.38 12.24
C ARG A 79 0.91 -1.41 10.92
N VAL A 80 1.10 -0.37 10.10
CA VAL A 80 0.47 -0.19 8.79
C VAL A 80 1.54 -0.29 7.71
N PRO A 81 1.34 -1.05 6.62
CA PRO A 81 2.30 -1.13 5.53
C PRO A 81 2.47 0.23 4.84
N VAL A 82 3.69 0.49 4.36
CA VAL A 82 4.06 1.75 3.70
C VAL A 82 4.52 1.47 2.29
N PHE A 83 4.06 2.27 1.33
CA PHE A 83 4.38 2.12 -0.08
C PHE A 83 4.88 3.44 -0.68
N LEU A 84 5.92 3.34 -1.52
CA LEU A 84 6.27 4.39 -2.48
C LEU A 84 5.57 4.08 -3.79
N VAL A 85 4.85 5.05 -4.33
CA VAL A 85 4.17 4.95 -5.61
C VAL A 85 4.76 6.01 -6.54
N VAL A 86 5.51 5.56 -7.54
CA VAL A 86 6.03 6.42 -8.59
C VAL A 86 5.03 6.45 -9.73
N TYR A 87 4.42 7.59 -10.01
CA TYR A 87 3.47 7.71 -11.11
C TYR A 87 4.14 8.36 -12.33
N THR A 88 3.81 7.85 -13.51
CA THR A 88 4.19 8.45 -14.79
C THR A 88 2.95 9.09 -15.40
N PRO A 89 2.93 10.42 -15.62
CA PRO A 89 1.79 11.07 -16.27
C PRO A 89 1.70 10.68 -17.75
N THR A 90 0.52 10.86 -18.34
CA THR A 90 0.34 10.80 -19.80
C THR A 90 1.20 11.85 -20.50
N PRO A 91 1.51 11.71 -21.81
CA PRO A 91 2.27 12.72 -22.55
C PRO A 91 1.62 14.12 -22.53
N THR A 92 0.30 14.17 -22.44
CA THR A 92 -0.51 15.38 -22.31
C THR A 92 -0.52 15.95 -20.89
N GLY A 93 -0.17 15.14 -19.87
CA GLY A 93 -0.11 15.55 -18.47
C GLY A 93 -1.47 15.69 -17.79
N ASP A 94 -2.55 15.23 -18.43
CA ASP A 94 -3.93 15.30 -17.96
C ASP A 94 -4.38 14.07 -17.15
N ASP A 95 -3.63 12.97 -17.22
CA ASP A 95 -3.91 11.74 -16.48
C ASP A 95 -2.60 10.98 -16.15
N ILE A 96 -2.72 9.80 -15.54
CA ILE A 96 -1.61 8.91 -15.19
C ILE A 96 -1.57 7.74 -16.15
N ALA A 97 -0.42 7.53 -16.79
CA ALA A 97 -0.18 6.42 -17.69
C ALA A 97 0.16 5.11 -16.93
N SER A 98 0.95 5.20 -15.87
CA SER A 98 1.37 4.02 -15.10
C SER A 98 1.84 4.37 -13.69
N PHE A 99 1.90 3.33 -12.85
CA PHE A 99 2.42 3.36 -11.49
C PHE A 99 3.52 2.31 -11.34
N LEU A 100 4.63 2.65 -10.69
CA LEU A 100 5.58 1.70 -10.12
C LEU A 100 5.43 1.75 -8.61
N ILE A 101 5.08 0.61 -8.01
CA ILE A 101 4.79 0.51 -6.58
C ILE A 101 5.91 -0.27 -5.91
N GLN A 102 6.41 0.24 -4.80
CA GLN A 102 7.42 -0.39 -3.97
C GLN A 102 6.96 -0.43 -2.52
N ARG A 103 7.01 -1.61 -1.89
CA ARG A 103 6.77 -1.73 -0.46
C ARG A 103 8.02 -1.32 0.32
N HIS A 104 7.87 -0.41 1.28
CA HIS A 104 8.99 -0.01 2.14
C HIS A 104 9.57 -1.22 2.89
N GLY A 105 10.90 -1.35 2.88
CA GLY A 105 11.61 -2.46 3.53
C GLY A 105 11.58 -3.77 2.71
N SER A 106 11.05 -3.73 1.48
CA SER A 106 11.10 -4.84 0.53
C SER A 106 11.86 -4.41 -0.74
N THR A 107 12.48 -5.38 -1.42
CA THR A 107 12.99 -5.22 -2.79
C THR A 107 11.90 -5.50 -3.83
N GLU A 108 10.72 -5.93 -3.40
CA GLU A 108 9.58 -6.19 -4.27
C GLU A 108 9.02 -4.87 -4.84
N THR A 109 8.99 -4.82 -6.17
CA THR A 109 8.38 -3.74 -6.93
C THR A 109 7.55 -4.31 -8.06
N TRP A 110 6.46 -3.64 -8.40
CA TRP A 110 5.68 -4.01 -9.57
C TRP A 110 5.10 -2.77 -10.25
N THR A 111 4.87 -2.89 -11.56
CA THR A 111 4.22 -1.86 -12.36
C THR A 111 2.72 -2.16 -12.45
N ALA A 112 1.90 -1.11 -12.47
CA ALA A 112 0.47 -1.19 -12.63
C ALA A 112 -0.03 -0.09 -13.58
N THR A 113 -0.97 -0.44 -14.44
CA THR A 113 -1.89 0.50 -15.10
C THR A 113 -2.82 1.16 -14.06
N PRO A 114 -3.53 2.26 -14.40
CA PRO A 114 -4.52 2.83 -13.49
C PRO A 114 -5.61 1.86 -13.02
N ALA A 115 -6.06 0.96 -13.91
CA ALA A 115 -7.05 -0.05 -13.57
C ALA A 115 -6.49 -1.09 -12.58
N GLU A 116 -5.25 -1.53 -12.77
CA GLU A 116 -4.57 -2.46 -11.86
C GLU A 116 -4.26 -1.80 -10.52
N TYR A 117 -3.88 -0.51 -10.51
CA TYR A 117 -3.66 0.24 -9.27
C TYR A 117 -4.96 0.37 -8.45
N ALA A 118 -6.07 0.70 -9.12
CA ALA A 118 -7.39 0.74 -8.47
C ALA A 118 -7.80 -0.65 -7.91
N THR A 119 -7.52 -1.71 -8.65
CA THR A 119 -7.77 -3.09 -8.21
C THR A 119 -6.88 -3.47 -7.01
N TRP A 120 -5.62 -3.04 -7.00
CA TRP A 120 -4.72 -3.22 -5.87
C TRP A 120 -5.23 -2.51 -4.60
N LEU A 121 -5.75 -1.28 -4.71
CA LEU A 121 -6.38 -0.60 -3.58
C LEU A 121 -7.60 -1.37 -3.05
N LEU A 122 -8.41 -1.96 -3.93
CA LEU A 122 -9.52 -2.82 -3.53
C LEU A 122 -9.04 -4.10 -2.83
N LYS A 123 -7.91 -4.67 -3.27
CA LYS A 123 -7.29 -5.85 -2.64
C LYS A 123 -6.87 -5.56 -1.20
N LEU A 124 -6.21 -4.43 -0.93
CA LEU A 124 -5.86 -4.00 0.44
C LEU A 124 -7.10 -4.03 1.36
N ARG A 125 -8.24 -3.59 0.83
CA ARG A 125 -9.52 -3.58 1.55
C ARG A 125 -10.14 -4.97 1.70
N SER A 126 -10.05 -5.81 0.67
CA SER A 126 -10.54 -7.19 0.71
C SER A 126 -9.80 -7.99 1.79
N ASP A 127 -8.47 -7.85 1.88
CA ASP A 127 -7.64 -8.51 2.88
C ASP A 127 -8.05 -8.13 4.32
N HIS A 128 -8.45 -6.87 4.54
CA HIS A 128 -9.00 -6.39 5.81
C HIS A 128 -10.47 -6.83 6.06
N SER A 129 -11.26 -7.07 5.01
CA SER A 129 -12.72 -7.21 5.10
C SER A 129 -13.18 -8.34 6.05
N SER A 130 -12.44 -9.45 6.12
CA SER A 130 -12.72 -10.57 7.01
C SER A 130 -12.67 -10.15 8.49
N GLN A 131 -11.73 -9.26 8.84
CA GLN A 131 -11.47 -8.76 10.18
C GLN A 131 -12.27 -7.48 10.52
N CYS A 132 -12.89 -6.84 9.52
CA CYS A 132 -13.66 -5.62 9.75
C CYS A 132 -14.92 -5.89 10.58
N SER A 133 -15.00 -5.29 11.78
CA SER A 133 -16.13 -5.43 12.71
C SER A 133 -17.36 -4.60 12.31
N ARG A 134 -17.19 -3.58 11.46
CA ARG A 134 -18.26 -2.64 11.06
C ARG A 134 -18.78 -2.83 9.63
N MET A 135 -18.20 -3.76 8.87
CA MET A 135 -18.61 -4.03 7.50
C MET A 135 -19.70 -5.10 7.46
N ASN A 136 -20.78 -4.85 6.71
CA ASN A 136 -21.86 -5.83 6.58
C ASN A 136 -21.43 -7.05 5.72
N PRO A 137 -22.03 -8.23 5.91
CA PRO A 137 -21.64 -9.44 5.18
C PRO A 137 -21.79 -9.37 3.66
N ARG A 138 -22.79 -8.66 3.13
CA ARG A 138 -23.01 -8.53 1.68
C ARG A 138 -21.86 -7.77 1.00
N LEU A 139 -21.35 -6.73 1.66
CA LEU A 139 -20.22 -5.96 1.18
C LEU A 139 -18.91 -6.73 1.28
N LYS A 140 -18.73 -7.55 2.34
CA LYS A 140 -17.61 -8.49 2.43
C LYS A 140 -17.60 -9.46 1.24
N ALA A 141 -18.75 -10.05 0.92
CA ALA A 141 -18.90 -10.94 -0.23
C ALA A 141 -18.60 -10.24 -1.56
N ARG A 142 -19.05 -8.99 -1.74
CA ARG A 142 -18.76 -8.19 -2.94
C ARG A 142 -17.27 -7.90 -3.10
N LEU A 143 -16.57 -7.53 -2.02
CA LEU A 143 -15.12 -7.28 -2.06
C LEU A 143 -14.34 -8.55 -2.40
N ALA A 144 -14.74 -9.70 -1.86
CA ALA A 144 -14.12 -10.98 -2.17
C ALA A 144 -14.21 -11.35 -3.67
N ALA A 145 -15.27 -10.93 -4.37
CA ALA A 145 -15.41 -11.16 -5.81
C ALA A 145 -14.40 -10.34 -6.66
N HIS A 146 -13.95 -9.19 -6.16
CA HIS A 146 -12.94 -8.35 -6.83
C HIS A 146 -11.50 -8.85 -6.61
N THR A 147 -11.30 -9.85 -5.76
CA THR A 147 -10.00 -10.49 -5.51
C THR A 147 -9.79 -11.79 -6.28
N THR A 148 -10.70 -12.14 -7.19
CA THR A 148 -10.45 -13.23 -8.15
C THR A 148 -9.22 -12.85 -8.97
N PRO A 149 -8.19 -13.73 -9.09
CA PRO A 149 -7.00 -13.42 -9.85
C PRO A 149 -7.37 -12.92 -11.24
N LEU A 150 -6.76 -11.81 -11.67
CA LEU A 150 -6.71 -11.47 -13.08
C LEU A 150 -5.80 -12.51 -13.72
N ASP A 151 -6.37 -13.65 -14.11
CA ASP A 151 -5.67 -14.74 -14.78
C ASP A 151 -5.07 -14.22 -16.10
N GLY A 152 -3.77 -13.93 -16.05
CA GLY A 152 -2.89 -13.76 -17.20
C GLY A 152 -1.77 -14.80 -17.22
N SER A 153 -1.84 -15.85 -16.39
CA SER A 153 -0.96 -17.01 -16.54
C SER A 153 -1.62 -18.26 -15.98
N SER A 154 -1.83 -19.22 -16.88
CA SER A 154 -1.83 -20.64 -16.59
C SER A 154 -0.77 -20.95 -15.53
N LEU A 155 -1.18 -21.19 -14.28
CA LEU A 155 -0.41 -22.06 -13.39
C LEU A 155 -0.58 -23.47 -13.92
N ALA A 156 0.18 -23.76 -14.98
CA ALA A 156 0.58 -25.09 -15.31
C ALA A 156 1.19 -25.68 -14.02
N SER A 157 0.59 -26.80 -13.59
CA SER A 157 1.27 -27.95 -13.01
C SER A 157 2.61 -27.67 -12.32
N CYS A 158 2.71 -28.01 -11.04
CA CYS A 158 4.00 -28.39 -10.46
C CYS A 158 4.71 -29.43 -11.35
N PRO A 159 6.00 -29.22 -11.64
CA PRO A 159 6.96 -30.28 -11.45
C PRO A 159 8.22 -29.81 -10.70
N GLU A 160 8.82 -30.76 -9.97
CA GLU A 160 10.22 -30.77 -9.47
C GLU A 160 10.51 -29.82 -8.29
N MET A 161 10.40 -30.22 -7.01
CA MET A 161 11.09 -31.30 -6.28
C MET A 161 12.62 -31.29 -6.35
N ASP A 162 13.30 -30.15 -6.22
CA ASP A 162 14.77 -30.19 -6.03
C ASP A 162 15.40 -29.14 -5.08
N ASN A 163 14.63 -28.37 -4.29
CA ASN A 163 15.25 -27.48 -3.27
C ASN A 163 14.34 -27.20 -2.07
N CYS A 164 14.04 -28.23 -1.28
CA CYS A 164 13.48 -28.07 0.07
C CYS A 164 14.62 -28.20 1.11
N PRO A 165 15.15 -27.10 1.67
CA PRO A 165 16.26 -27.17 2.61
C PRO A 165 15.72 -27.27 4.04
N ILE A 166 15.08 -28.37 4.39
CA ILE A 166 14.89 -28.77 5.80
C ILE A 166 14.98 -30.29 5.86
N TYR A 167 16.20 -30.81 5.92
CA TYR A 167 16.45 -32.20 6.27
C TYR A 167 17.51 -32.27 7.35
N GLU A 168 17.13 -31.94 8.58
CA GLU A 168 17.78 -32.48 9.78
C GLU A 168 16.71 -32.85 10.81
N ASP A 169 16.56 -34.16 10.94
CA ASP A 169 16.40 -34.90 12.18
C ASP A 169 15.23 -34.53 13.13
N ARG A 170 14.14 -35.32 13.00
CA ARG A 170 13.21 -35.82 14.03
C ARG A 170 11.76 -35.86 13.52
N GLY A 171 11.35 -37.03 13.01
CA GLY A 171 10.01 -37.60 13.23
C GLY A 171 8.75 -36.77 12.95
N GLY A 172 8.75 -35.82 12.01
CA GLY A 172 7.55 -35.03 11.67
C GLY A 172 6.86 -35.52 10.39
N THR A 173 5.63 -36.04 10.51
CA THR A 173 4.80 -36.36 9.34
C THR A 173 4.30 -35.10 8.64
N CYS A 174 4.58 -34.96 7.34
CA CYS A 174 3.98 -33.92 6.49
C CYS A 174 2.47 -34.18 6.34
N SER A 175 1.65 -33.28 6.88
CA SER A 175 0.18 -33.34 6.84
C SER A 175 -0.43 -33.07 5.46
N GLY A 176 0.39 -32.78 4.44
CA GLY A 176 -0.06 -32.44 3.08
C GLY A 176 -0.24 -33.60 2.09
N CYS A 177 0.14 -34.84 2.44
CA CYS A 177 0.18 -35.96 1.48
C CYS A 177 -0.66 -37.19 1.87
N GLN A 178 -1.83 -36.99 2.52
CA GLN A 178 -2.67 -38.11 2.98
C GLN A 178 -3.73 -38.61 1.98
N HIS A 179 -3.75 -38.17 0.71
CA HIS A 179 -4.90 -38.47 -0.18
C HIS A 179 -4.61 -39.34 -1.42
N LEU A 180 -3.43 -39.96 -1.53
CA LEU A 180 -3.14 -40.83 -2.67
C LEU A 180 -2.59 -42.19 -2.23
N ARG A 181 -3.45 -42.96 -1.58
CA ARG A 181 -3.39 -44.43 -1.65
C ARG A 181 -4.74 -44.95 -2.12
N LYS A 182 -4.89 -45.11 -3.43
CA LYS A 182 -5.83 -46.09 -4.01
C LYS A 182 -5.02 -47.24 -4.57
N ALA A 183 -5.52 -48.42 -4.26
CA ALA A 183 -4.88 -49.70 -4.40
C ALA A 183 -5.21 -50.39 -5.73
N HIS A 184 -4.31 -51.30 -6.10
CA HIS A 184 -4.46 -52.49 -6.94
C HIS A 184 -4.58 -52.35 -8.47
N PRO A 185 -4.16 -53.38 -9.23
CA PRO A 185 -3.60 -54.69 -8.83
C PRO A 185 -2.08 -54.80 -8.96
#